data_AF-A0A1G3HCM9-F1
#
_entry.id   AF-A0A1G3HCM9-F1
#
_cell.length_a   1.000
_cell.length_b   1.000
_cell.length_c   1.000
_cell.angle_alpha   90.00
_cell.angle_beta   90.00
_cell.angle_gamma   90.00
#
_symmetry.space_group_name_H-M   'P 1'
#
loop_
_entity.id
_entity.type
_entity.pdbx_description
1 polymer ?
#
loop_
_entity_poly.entity_id
_entity_poly.type
_entity_poly.pdbx_seq_one_letter_code
_entity_poly.pdbx_strand_id
1 'polypeptide(L)'
;MKRSNAIYVTLLVAALATSGVASANEKQDDAIRQLARKSGCFICHAIELDAQGPEGLKPVGPPWKAVAARYRGDKNARKNLTAEVMGGTSVYNRHWKDEASGVAMPPNGVAISEANARKLVDWILSLPK
;
A
#
# COMPACT_ATOMS: atom_id res chain seq x y z
N MET A 1 4.76 70.61 13.67
CA MET A 1 4.01 70.17 12.45
C MET A 1 4.67 68.87 12.01
N LYS A 2 4.06 67.69 11.80
CA LYS A 2 2.68 67.19 11.71
C LYS A 2 2.73 65.67 12.00
N ARG A 3 1.79 65.21 12.84
CA ARG A 3 1.00 63.95 12.79
C ARG A 3 1.66 62.59 13.02
N SER A 4 1.39 62.07 14.22
CA SER A 4 1.32 60.66 14.62
C SER A 4 0.50 59.78 13.67
N ASN A 5 0.84 58.49 13.59
CA ASN A 5 -0.14 57.40 13.45
C ASN A 5 0.48 56.11 14.02
N ALA A 6 0.08 55.81 15.25
CA ALA A 6 -0.07 54.43 15.70
C ALA A 6 -1.10 53.72 14.79
N ILE A 7 -1.22 52.39 14.95
CA ILE A 7 -2.23 51.49 14.36
C ILE A 7 -1.68 50.66 13.19
N TYR A 8 -0.99 49.56 13.55
CA TYR A 8 -1.08 48.27 12.86
C TYR A 8 -1.15 47.21 13.98
N VAL A 9 -2.28 47.12 14.68
CA VAL A 9 -3.35 46.11 14.43
C VAL A 9 -2.75 44.72 14.19
N THR A 10 -2.53 44.03 15.31
CA THR A 10 -2.95 42.64 15.54
C THR A 10 -2.55 41.61 14.46
N LEU A 11 -1.30 41.16 14.49
CA LEU A 11 -0.94 39.83 14.02
C LEU A 11 -1.09 38.85 15.20
N LEU A 12 -2.26 38.22 15.33
CA LEU A 12 -2.45 37.10 16.25
C LEU A 12 -2.99 35.89 15.49
N VAL A 13 -2.03 35.15 14.94
CA VAL A 13 -1.95 33.68 14.82
C VAL A 13 -3.29 32.93 14.91
N ALA A 14 -3.91 32.65 13.76
CA ALA A 14 -4.81 31.51 13.61
C ALA A 14 -3.98 30.29 13.23
N ALA A 15 -3.39 29.62 14.23
CA ALA A 15 -2.70 28.35 14.03
C ALA A 15 -3.74 27.23 13.81
N LEU A 16 -3.61 26.59 12.64
CA LEU A 16 -4.30 25.39 12.17
C LEU A 16 -4.52 24.34 13.28
N ALA A 17 -5.79 24.02 13.54
CA ALA A 17 -6.18 22.73 14.10
C ALA A 17 -6.46 21.75 12.94
N THR A 18 -5.43 21.06 12.45
CA THR A 18 -5.57 19.98 11.45
C THR A 18 -5.02 18.63 11.94
N SER A 19 -4.97 18.40 13.25
CA SER A 19 -4.38 17.20 13.85
C SER A 19 -5.26 15.94 13.81
N GLY A 20 -6.48 16.02 13.27
CA GLY A 20 -7.45 14.91 13.32
C GLY A 20 -7.38 13.87 12.20
N VAL A 21 -6.70 14.16 11.08
CA VAL A 21 -6.69 13.28 9.89
C VAL A 21 -5.56 12.25 9.87
N ALA A 22 -4.46 12.48 10.61
CA ALA A 22 -3.32 11.58 10.62
C ALA A 22 -3.63 10.24 11.34
N SER A 23 -4.28 10.29 12.51
CA SER A 23 -4.50 9.10 13.35
C SER A 23 -5.52 8.10 12.78
N ALA A 24 -6.46 8.55 11.94
CA ALA A 24 -7.42 7.67 11.30
C ALA A 24 -6.76 6.79 10.22
N ASN A 25 -5.78 7.36 9.50
CA ASN A 25 -5.05 6.64 8.44
C ASN A 25 -4.10 5.59 9.03
N GLU A 26 -3.42 5.91 10.13
CA GLU A 26 -2.51 4.99 10.82
C GLU A 26 -3.25 3.75 11.37
N LYS A 27 -4.40 3.95 12.03
CA LYS A 27 -5.20 2.84 12.56
C LYS A 27 -5.75 1.93 11.47
N GLN A 28 -6.08 2.49 10.31
CA GLN A 28 -6.52 1.72 9.14
C GLN A 28 -5.36 0.92 8.55
N ASP A 29 -4.19 1.54 8.41
CA ASP A 29 -2.96 0.89 7.94
C ASP A 29 -2.58 -0.29 8.83
N ASP A 30 -2.62 -0.13 10.15
CA ASP A 30 -2.33 -1.22 11.09
C ASP A 30 -3.32 -2.38 10.97
N ALA A 31 -4.60 -2.09 10.80
CA ALA A 31 -5.64 -3.10 10.61
C ALA A 31 -5.42 -3.91 9.32
N ILE A 32 -5.07 -3.25 8.22
CA ILE A 32 -4.78 -3.93 6.94
C ILE A 32 -3.48 -4.73 7.02
N ARG A 33 -2.45 -4.20 7.67
CA ARG A 33 -1.21 -4.95 7.93
C ARG A 33 -1.48 -6.19 8.80
N GLN A 34 -2.34 -6.09 9.80
CA GLN A 34 -2.72 -7.23 10.63
C GLN A 34 -3.54 -8.26 9.83
N LEU A 35 -4.47 -7.82 8.98
CA LEU A 35 -5.20 -8.67 8.05
C LEU A 35 -4.23 -9.46 7.17
N ALA A 36 -3.27 -8.78 6.53
CA ALA A 36 -2.28 -9.43 5.67
C ALA A 36 -1.38 -10.43 6.42
N ARG A 37 -1.00 -10.12 7.68
CA ARG A 37 -0.29 -11.09 8.55
C ARG A 37 -1.13 -12.33 8.83
N LYS A 38 -2.39 -12.15 9.23
CA LYS A 38 -3.32 -13.25 9.55
C LYS A 38 -3.66 -14.11 8.32
N SER A 39 -3.71 -13.50 7.14
CA SER A 39 -3.94 -14.19 5.87
C SER A 39 -2.66 -14.75 5.24
N GLY A 40 -1.51 -14.67 5.94
CA GLY A 40 -0.24 -15.26 5.49
C GLY A 40 0.45 -14.54 4.33
N CYS A 41 -0.04 -13.37 3.90
CA CYS A 41 0.48 -12.67 2.72
C CYS A 41 1.96 -12.27 2.88
N PHE A 42 2.38 -11.97 4.11
CA PHE A 42 3.77 -11.60 4.43
C PHE A 42 4.77 -12.77 4.38
N ILE A 43 4.32 -14.01 4.20
CA ILE A 43 5.22 -15.16 4.00
C ILE A 43 5.97 -15.02 2.66
N CYS A 44 5.28 -14.50 1.64
CA CYS A 44 5.84 -14.37 0.29
C CYS A 44 6.09 -12.92 -0.12
N HIS A 45 5.35 -11.96 0.45
CA HIS A 45 5.45 -10.55 0.09
C HIS A 45 6.02 -9.72 1.23
N ALA A 46 6.70 -8.65 0.85
CA ALA A 46 7.06 -7.56 1.75
C ALA A 46 6.42 -6.25 1.25
N ILE A 47 6.32 -5.25 2.12
CA ILE A 47 5.91 -3.90 1.69
C ILE A 47 6.97 -3.32 0.77
N GLU A 48 8.20 -3.43 1.20
CA GLU A 48 9.42 -2.98 0.55
C GLU A 48 10.45 -4.08 0.75
N LEU A 49 11.29 -4.28 -0.26
CA LEU A 49 12.49 -5.07 -0.15
C LEU A 49 13.66 -4.15 -0.46
N ASP A 50 14.73 -4.31 0.30
CA ASP A 50 16.08 -4.04 -0.16
C ASP A 50 16.36 -4.85 -1.45
N ALA A 51 17.27 -4.38 -2.31
CA ALA A 51 17.45 -4.90 -3.68
C ALA A 51 17.77 -6.41 -3.79
N GLN A 52 17.91 -7.11 -2.66
CA GLN A 52 18.06 -8.54 -2.53
C GLN A 52 17.08 -9.06 -1.47
N GLY A 53 16.34 -10.13 -1.77
CA GLY A 53 15.69 -10.93 -0.73
C GLY A 53 16.72 -11.68 0.13
N PRO A 54 16.27 -12.56 1.04
CA PRO A 54 17.16 -13.27 1.96
C PRO A 54 18.32 -13.93 1.21
N GLU A 55 19.54 -13.71 1.69
CA GLU A 55 20.75 -14.37 1.15
C GLU A 55 21.07 -14.03 -0.31
N GLY A 56 20.62 -12.87 -0.83
CA GLY A 56 20.89 -12.47 -2.21
C GLY A 56 19.85 -12.98 -3.22
N LEU A 57 18.86 -13.75 -2.76
CA LEU A 57 17.83 -14.35 -3.61
C LEU A 57 16.73 -13.34 -3.95
N LYS A 58 16.09 -13.48 -5.11
CA LYS A 58 14.91 -12.66 -5.44
C LYS A 58 13.76 -12.93 -4.46
N PRO A 59 12.95 -11.93 -4.12
CA PRO A 59 11.80 -12.13 -3.25
C PRO A 59 10.81 -13.12 -3.86
N VAL A 60 10.08 -13.86 -3.01
CA VAL A 60 9.12 -14.88 -3.47
C VAL A 60 7.97 -14.23 -4.24
N GLY A 61 7.35 -13.20 -3.67
CA GLY A 61 6.40 -12.32 -4.32
C GLY A 61 6.98 -10.92 -4.50
N PRO A 62 6.45 -10.12 -5.44
CA PRO A 62 6.87 -8.74 -5.61
C PRO A 62 6.64 -7.91 -4.35
N PRO A 63 7.52 -6.93 -4.06
CA PRO A 63 7.26 -5.94 -3.03
C PRO A 63 6.01 -5.13 -3.36
N TRP A 64 5.15 -4.85 -2.37
CA TRP A 64 3.90 -4.14 -2.62
C TRP A 64 4.08 -2.71 -3.11
N LYS A 65 5.16 -2.01 -2.72
CA LYS A 65 5.50 -0.72 -3.33
C LYS A 65 5.77 -0.84 -4.83
N ALA A 66 6.42 -1.91 -5.28
CA ALA A 66 6.62 -2.17 -6.71
C ALA A 66 5.30 -2.44 -7.42
N VAL A 67 4.39 -3.20 -6.79
CA VAL A 67 3.02 -3.42 -7.29
C VAL A 67 2.29 -2.08 -7.44
N ALA A 68 2.30 -1.23 -6.41
CA ALA A 68 1.70 0.09 -6.41
C ALA A 68 2.27 0.98 -7.54
N ALA A 69 3.59 0.94 -7.74
CA ALA A 69 4.26 1.69 -8.79
C ALA A 69 3.86 1.21 -10.19
N ARG A 70 3.81 -0.11 -10.41
CA ARG A 70 3.47 -0.72 -11.71
C ARG A 70 2.03 -0.44 -12.14
N TYR A 71 1.09 -0.50 -11.21
CA TYR A 71 -0.34 -0.35 -11.48
C TYR A 71 -0.87 1.09 -11.31
N ARG A 72 0.03 2.07 -11.14
CA ARG A 72 -0.36 3.46 -10.93
C ARG A 72 -1.15 4.00 -12.13
N GLY A 73 -2.36 4.47 -11.87
CA GLY A 73 -3.25 5.05 -12.87
C GLY A 73 -4.04 4.02 -13.69
N ASP A 74 -3.83 2.72 -13.47
CA ASP A 74 -4.66 1.68 -14.08
C ASP A 74 -6.02 1.59 -13.35
N LYS A 75 -7.08 1.98 -14.06
CA LYS A 75 -8.46 1.97 -13.56
C LYS A 75 -8.98 0.56 -13.27
N ASN A 76 -8.35 -0.47 -13.84
CA ASN A 76 -8.72 -1.87 -13.64
C ASN A 76 -7.86 -2.58 -12.59
N ALA A 77 -6.80 -1.93 -12.07
CA ALA A 77 -5.84 -2.55 -11.16
C ALA A 77 -6.51 -3.22 -9.96
N ARG A 78 -7.42 -2.51 -9.29
CA ARG A 78 -8.16 -3.04 -8.13
C ARG A 78 -8.90 -4.35 -8.47
N LYS A 79 -9.62 -4.36 -9.58
CA LYS A 79 -10.41 -5.53 -10.02
C LYS A 79 -9.48 -6.70 -10.36
N ASN A 80 -8.46 -6.45 -11.17
CA ASN A 80 -7.57 -7.49 -11.68
C ASN A 80 -6.73 -8.09 -10.54
N LEU A 81 -6.12 -7.25 -9.69
CA LEU A 81 -5.34 -7.71 -8.55
C LEU A 81 -6.19 -8.45 -7.51
N THR A 82 -7.45 -8.03 -7.29
CA THR A 82 -8.36 -8.80 -6.42
C THR A 82 -8.61 -10.19 -7.01
N ALA A 83 -8.85 -10.29 -8.32
CA ALA A 83 -9.06 -11.57 -8.99
C ALA A 83 -7.81 -12.46 -8.90
N GLU A 84 -6.61 -11.90 -9.06
CA GLU A 84 -5.35 -12.61 -8.86
C GLU A 84 -5.18 -13.09 -7.41
N VAL A 85 -5.48 -12.27 -6.40
CA VAL A 85 -5.41 -12.68 -4.99
C VAL A 85 -6.35 -13.85 -4.73
N MET A 86 -7.59 -13.79 -5.23
CA MET A 86 -8.57 -14.84 -4.97
C MET A 86 -8.30 -16.12 -5.76
N GLY A 87 -7.99 -15.99 -7.06
CA GLY A 87 -7.82 -17.10 -8.00
C GLY A 87 -6.40 -17.63 -8.09
N GLY A 88 -5.43 -16.94 -7.50
CA GLY A 88 -4.01 -17.25 -7.64
C GLY A 88 -3.44 -16.84 -9.01
N THR A 89 -2.14 -17.09 -9.16
CA THR A 89 -1.40 -16.99 -10.42
C THR A 89 -0.71 -18.32 -10.72
N SER A 90 -0.24 -18.46 -11.95
CA SER A 90 0.38 -19.67 -12.48
C SER A 90 1.55 -19.31 -13.40
N VAL A 91 2.28 -20.33 -13.85
CA VAL A 91 3.33 -20.18 -14.86
C VAL A 91 2.88 -19.47 -16.14
N TYR A 92 1.60 -19.59 -16.50
CA TYR A 92 1.04 -19.04 -17.74
C TYR A 92 0.58 -17.58 -17.63
N ASN A 93 0.39 -17.08 -16.40
CA ASN A 93 -0.03 -15.70 -16.12
C ASN A 93 0.86 -15.07 -15.03
N ARG A 94 2.18 -15.32 -15.08
CA ARG A 94 3.15 -14.67 -14.21
C ARG A 94 3.49 -13.27 -14.71
N HIS A 95 3.14 -12.25 -13.94
CA HIS A 95 3.39 -10.85 -14.29
C HIS A 95 4.76 -10.34 -13.83
N TRP A 96 5.42 -11.05 -12.90
CA TRP A 96 6.67 -10.63 -12.23
C TRP A 96 7.85 -11.51 -12.62
N LYS A 97 7.89 -11.92 -13.90
CA LYS A 97 8.98 -12.73 -14.43
C LYS A 97 10.31 -12.03 -14.21
N ASP A 98 11.29 -12.78 -13.70
CA ASP A 98 12.65 -12.32 -13.41
C ASP A 98 12.76 -11.24 -12.32
N GLU A 99 11.65 -10.82 -11.70
CA GLU A 99 11.63 -9.90 -10.55
C GLU A 99 11.27 -10.63 -9.24
N ALA A 100 10.47 -11.70 -9.34
CA ALA A 100 10.11 -12.57 -8.23
C ALA A 100 10.53 -14.02 -8.53
N SER A 101 10.93 -14.76 -7.48
CA SER A 101 11.30 -16.18 -7.55
C SER A 101 10.08 -17.11 -7.51
N GLY A 102 8.96 -16.65 -6.96
CA GLY A 102 7.71 -17.38 -6.92
C GLY A 102 7.16 -17.67 -8.31
N VAL A 103 6.89 -18.95 -8.58
CA VAL A 103 6.38 -19.42 -9.88
C VAL A 103 4.87 -19.21 -10.00
N ALA A 104 4.16 -19.27 -8.88
CA ALA A 104 2.71 -19.18 -8.77
C ALA A 104 2.33 -18.67 -7.39
N MET A 105 1.32 -17.80 -7.32
CA MET A 105 0.63 -17.48 -6.07
C MET A 105 -0.56 -18.45 -5.93
N PRO A 106 -0.66 -19.25 -4.87
CA PRO A 106 -1.83 -20.11 -4.67
C PRO A 106 -3.14 -19.29 -4.58
N PRO A 107 -4.30 -19.88 -4.91
CA PRO A 107 -5.60 -19.26 -4.62
C PRO A 107 -5.76 -18.99 -3.12
N ASN A 108 -6.07 -17.76 -2.72
CA ASN A 108 -6.09 -17.37 -1.30
C ASN A 108 -7.48 -17.40 -0.65
N GLY A 109 -8.51 -17.90 -1.34
CA GLY A 109 -9.91 -17.88 -0.86
C GLY A 109 -10.17 -18.60 0.47
N VAL A 110 -9.26 -19.48 0.91
CA VAL A 110 -9.30 -20.11 2.24
C VAL A 110 -8.80 -19.17 3.34
N ALA A 111 -7.84 -18.30 3.04
CA ALA A 111 -7.16 -17.43 4.00
C ALA A 111 -7.76 -16.02 4.08
N ILE A 112 -8.50 -15.59 3.05
CA ILE A 112 -9.07 -14.24 2.97
C ILE A 112 -10.36 -14.23 2.15
N SER A 113 -11.35 -13.44 2.57
CA SER A 113 -12.56 -13.18 1.79
C SER A 113 -12.29 -12.16 0.68
N GLU A 114 -13.07 -12.19 -0.40
CA GLU A 114 -12.92 -11.22 -1.51
C GLU A 114 -13.08 -9.75 -1.05
N ALA A 115 -13.97 -9.51 -0.08
CA ALA A 115 -14.15 -8.17 0.48
C ALA A 115 -12.89 -7.67 1.22
N ASN A 116 -12.23 -8.55 1.97
CA ASN A 116 -10.98 -8.22 2.64
C ASN A 116 -9.81 -8.14 1.66
N ALA A 117 -9.78 -8.99 0.63
CA ALA A 117 -8.80 -8.92 -0.45
C ALA A 117 -8.87 -7.58 -1.17
N ARG A 118 -10.08 -7.07 -1.48
CA ARG A 118 -10.26 -5.73 -2.06
C ARG A 118 -9.67 -4.63 -1.18
N LYS A 119 -9.93 -4.66 0.13
CA LYS A 119 -9.37 -3.68 1.08
C LYS A 119 -7.84 -3.73 1.10
N LEU A 120 -7.27 -4.94 1.10
CA LEU A 120 -5.83 -5.13 1.05
C LEU A 120 -5.24 -4.59 -0.26
N VAL A 121 -5.86 -4.89 -1.41
CA VAL A 121 -5.43 -4.38 -2.72
C VAL A 121 -5.54 -2.86 -2.80
N ASP A 122 -6.62 -2.27 -2.29
CA ASP A 122 -6.80 -0.81 -2.25
C ASP A 122 -5.67 -0.13 -1.45
N TRP A 123 -5.28 -0.74 -0.32
CA TRP A 123 -4.15 -0.26 0.47
C TRP A 123 -2.79 -0.50 -0.21
N ILE A 124 -2.57 -1.65 -0.87
CA ILE A 124 -1.36 -1.90 -1.66
C ILE A 124 -1.20 -0.82 -2.73
N LEU A 125 -2.28 -0.50 -3.47
CA LEU A 125 -2.27 0.49 -4.54
C LEU A 125 -2.09 1.93 -4.05
N SER A 126 -2.37 2.22 -2.76
CA SER A 126 -2.16 3.54 -2.17
C SER A 126 -0.73 3.78 -1.66
N LEU A 127 0.11 2.73 -1.59
CA LEU A 127 1.47 2.86 -1.08
C LEU A 127 2.29 3.89 -1.89
N PRO A 128 3.13 4.69 -1.21
CA PRO A 128 4.03 5.62 -1.87
C PRO A 128 5.07 4.86 -2.70
N LYS A 129 5.65 5.56 -3.68
CA LYS A 129 6.82 5.04 -4.39
C LYS A 129 8.01 4.93 -3.44
#